data_AF-A0A9P3LIB6-F1
#
_entry.id   AF-A0A9P3LIB6-F1
#
_cell.length_a   1.000
_cell.length_b   1.000
_cell.length_c   1.000
_cell.angle_alpha   90.00
_cell.angle_beta   90.00
_cell.angle_gamma   90.00
#
_symmetry.space_group_name_H-M   'P 1'
#
loop_
_entity.id
_entity.type
_entity.pdbx_description
1 polymer ?
#
loop_
_entity_poly.entity_id
_entity_poly.type
_entity_poly.pdbx_seq_one_letter_code
_entity_poly.pdbx_strand_id
1 'polypeptide(L)'
;MAAVAGSSSAGPAPAGSQQPILAQGDWTQKLVQLAKTAELKKHALTLQLHTANILSAHAALDEKNKAIQDVKEQKNKLDSERSRLLKCLQEVNEDRDKADMLADKLARDVGELQGKIKALSDGEYAAAKDDVDRLRRELGQPPLPSLQATIEDKSAQYLKELRTQLEANAQASKRGADDAGDGQPGSKRPRGRPKGSKNSKKAKAAEAAEAAASASAPPADGA
;
A
#
# COMPACT_ATOMS: atom_id res chain seq x y z
N MET A 1 43.02 -5.40 -39.46
CA MET A 1 43.49 -4.97 -40.79
C MET A 1 44.56 -3.91 -40.53
N ALA A 2 45.86 -4.22 -40.48
CA ALA A 2 46.78 -4.46 -41.60
C ALA A 2 46.74 -3.29 -42.61
N ALA A 3 47.82 -2.62 -43.01
CA ALA A 3 49.26 -2.74 -42.83
C ALA A 3 49.91 -1.39 -43.21
N VAL A 4 51.13 -1.09 -42.74
CA VAL A 4 52.01 -0.19 -43.49
C VAL A 4 53.46 -0.66 -43.36
N ALA A 5 54.03 -1.02 -44.51
CA ALA A 5 55.42 -1.39 -44.70
C ALA A 5 56.25 -0.11 -44.90
N GLY A 6 57.43 -0.05 -44.27
CA GLY A 6 58.37 1.06 -44.38
C GLY A 6 59.76 0.54 -44.72
N SER A 7 60.16 0.84 -45.96
CA SER A 7 61.35 0.40 -46.68
C SER A 7 62.69 0.62 -45.97
N SER A 8 63.63 -0.30 -46.20
CA SER A 8 65.04 -0.19 -45.83
C SER A 8 65.89 0.06 -47.09
N SER A 9 66.74 1.07 -47.10
CA SER A 9 67.94 1.08 -47.95
C SER A 9 69.05 1.95 -47.35
N ALA A 10 70.26 1.43 -47.48
CA ALA A 10 71.48 1.81 -46.77
C ALA A 10 72.15 3.07 -47.33
N GLY A 11 72.73 3.87 -46.43
CA GLY A 11 73.66 4.95 -46.74
C GLY A 11 75.11 4.57 -46.35
N PRO A 12 76.13 5.10 -47.05
CA PRO A 12 77.51 4.64 -46.97
C PRO A 12 78.22 5.12 -45.71
N ALA A 13 79.16 4.29 -45.23
CA ALA A 13 80.02 4.57 -44.09
C ALA A 13 81.14 5.56 -44.44
N PRO A 14 81.41 6.59 -43.61
CA PRO A 14 82.67 7.31 -43.66
C PRO A 14 83.70 6.65 -42.72
N ALA A 15 84.82 6.22 -43.29
CA ALA A 15 86.04 5.90 -42.55
C ALA A 15 86.72 7.22 -42.16
N GLY A 16 87.02 7.40 -40.87
CA GLY A 16 87.70 8.59 -40.39
C GLY A 16 88.18 8.48 -38.94
N SER A 17 89.50 8.23 -38.80
CA SER A 17 90.36 8.50 -37.64
C SER A 17 89.91 8.04 -36.25
N GLN A 18 90.50 6.94 -35.78
CA GLN A 18 90.60 6.58 -34.37
C GLN A 18 91.44 7.60 -33.61
N GLN A 19 90.79 8.62 -33.06
CA GLN A 19 91.31 9.33 -31.90
C GLN A 19 90.98 8.50 -30.64
N PRO A 20 91.82 8.50 -29.59
CA PRO A 20 91.49 7.83 -28.34
C PRO A 20 90.28 8.54 -27.73
N ILE A 21 89.11 7.92 -27.84
CA ILE A 21 87.86 8.37 -27.25
C ILE A 21 88.01 8.24 -25.73
N LEU A 22 88.50 9.30 -25.10
CA LEU A 22 88.22 9.55 -23.69
C LEU A 22 86.70 9.68 -23.58
N ALA A 23 86.06 8.64 -23.06
CA ALA A 23 84.64 8.58 -22.74
C ALA A 23 84.30 9.57 -21.62
N GLN A 24 84.34 10.86 -21.94
CA GLN A 24 84.15 11.96 -21.01
C GLN A 24 82.66 12.36 -21.03
N GLY A 25 81.85 11.78 -20.13
CA GLY A 25 80.72 12.48 -19.51
C GLY A 25 79.26 12.25 -19.98
N ASP A 26 78.98 11.64 -21.14
CA ASP A 26 77.61 11.70 -21.71
C ASP A 26 76.67 10.52 -21.34
N TRP A 27 77.23 9.33 -21.06
CA TRP A 27 76.41 8.14 -20.74
C TRP A 27 75.78 8.21 -19.35
N THR A 28 76.47 8.80 -18.37
CA THR A 28 75.97 8.98 -17.00
C THR A 28 74.78 9.93 -16.98
N GLN A 29 74.81 11.01 -17.77
CA GLN A 29 73.70 11.94 -17.92
C GLN A 29 72.47 11.27 -18.55
N LYS A 30 72.66 10.47 -19.61
CA LYS A 30 71.60 9.70 -20.25
C LYS A 30 70.97 8.69 -19.29
N LEU A 31 71.77 8.02 -18.44
CA LEU A 31 71.27 7.10 -17.44
C LEU A 31 70.42 7.82 -16.37
N VAL A 32 70.90 8.97 -15.87
CA VAL A 32 70.15 9.79 -14.91
C VAL A 32 68.84 10.30 -15.53
N GLN A 33 68.85 10.73 -16.80
CA GLN A 33 67.64 11.13 -17.51
C GLN A 33 66.65 9.98 -17.69
N LEU A 34 67.12 8.77 -18.02
CA LEU A 34 66.30 7.57 -18.10
C LEU A 34 65.66 7.24 -16.74
N ALA A 35 66.43 7.29 -15.66
CA ALA A 35 65.93 7.06 -14.30
C ALA A 35 64.84 8.07 -13.92
N LYS A 36 65.08 9.37 -14.14
CA LYS A 36 64.09 10.43 -13.91
C LYS A 36 62.83 10.23 -14.77
N THR A 37 63.00 9.80 -16.02
CA THR A 37 61.87 9.51 -16.91
C THR A 37 61.06 8.31 -16.42
N ALA A 38 61.72 7.26 -15.91
CA ALA A 38 61.05 6.10 -15.33
C ALA A 38 60.29 6.48 -14.06
N GLU A 39 60.89 7.28 -13.19
CA GLU A 39 60.26 7.79 -11.97
C GLU A 39 59.06 8.70 -12.29
N LEU A 40 59.18 9.61 -13.25
CA LEU A 40 58.08 10.44 -13.74
C LEU A 40 56.92 9.57 -14.26
N LYS A 41 57.21 8.53 -15.05
CA LYS A 41 56.19 7.60 -15.56
C LYS A 41 55.49 6.84 -14.43
N LYS A 42 56.23 6.42 -13.39
CA LYS A 42 55.65 5.81 -12.19
C LYS A 42 54.68 6.77 -11.51
N HIS A 43 55.09 8.01 -11.25
CA HIS A 43 54.22 9.02 -10.63
C HIS A 43 52.99 9.34 -11.49
N ALA A 44 53.16 9.48 -12.80
CA ALA A 44 52.06 9.72 -13.73
C ALA A 44 51.02 8.59 -13.69
N LEU A 45 51.47 7.33 -13.65
CA LEU A 45 50.58 6.17 -13.54
C LEU A 45 49.88 6.13 -12.17
N THR A 46 50.58 6.41 -11.07
CA THR A 46 49.96 6.51 -9.74
C THR A 46 48.88 7.60 -9.71
N LEU A 47 49.14 8.77 -10.32
CA LEU A 47 48.16 9.84 -10.42
C LEU A 47 46.95 9.40 -11.25
N GLN A 48 47.15 8.74 -12.39
CA GLN A 48 46.06 8.20 -13.21
C GLN A 48 45.19 7.20 -12.43
N LEU A 49 45.80 6.32 -11.66
CA LEU A 49 45.08 5.36 -10.81
C LEU A 49 44.25 6.07 -9.74
N HIS A 50 44.82 7.07 -9.06
CA HIS A 50 44.07 7.86 -8.07
C HIS A 50 42.92 8.63 -8.73
N THR A 51 43.13 9.24 -9.89
CA THR A 51 42.06 9.91 -10.65
C THR A 51 40.94 8.94 -10.99
N ALA A 52 41.25 7.74 -11.48
CA ALA A 52 40.24 6.73 -11.79
C ALA A 52 39.44 6.31 -10.53
N ASN A 53 40.13 6.12 -9.40
CA ASN A 53 39.49 5.78 -8.12
C ASN A 53 38.56 6.91 -7.63
N ILE A 54 39.01 8.18 -7.74
CA ILE A 54 38.20 9.35 -7.36
C ILE A 54 36.94 9.42 -8.24
N LEU A 55 37.07 9.25 -9.56
CA LEU A 55 35.92 9.28 -10.48
C LEU A 55 34.94 8.14 -10.20
N SER A 56 35.44 6.93 -9.93
CA SER A 56 34.59 5.80 -9.57
C SER A 56 33.86 6.02 -8.24
N ALA A 57 34.55 6.58 -7.24
CA ALA A 57 33.93 6.93 -5.96
C ALA A 57 32.87 8.02 -6.12
N HIS A 58 33.09 9.01 -6.98
CA HIS A 58 32.09 10.03 -7.31
C HIS A 58 30.84 9.45 -7.95
N ALA A 59 31.00 8.57 -8.95
CA ALA A 59 29.87 7.91 -9.59
C ALA A 59 29.03 7.08 -8.59
N ALA A 60 29.71 6.36 -7.68
CA ALA A 60 29.04 5.62 -6.61
C ALA A 60 28.33 6.56 -5.63
N LEU A 61 28.94 7.70 -5.28
CA LEU A 61 28.33 8.69 -4.39
C LEU A 61 27.04 9.26 -5.02
N ASP A 62 27.06 9.60 -6.30
CA ASP A 62 25.91 10.14 -7.01
C ASP A 62 24.76 9.12 -7.10
N GLU A 63 25.07 7.85 -7.36
CA GLU A 63 24.09 6.76 -7.34
C GLU A 63 23.45 6.62 -5.95
N LYS A 64 24.25 6.65 -4.88
CA LYS A 64 23.73 6.58 -3.50
C LYS A 64 22.89 7.80 -3.14
N ASN A 65 23.29 9.00 -3.56
CA ASN A 65 22.51 10.21 -3.33
C ASN A 65 21.15 10.15 -4.02
N LYS A 66 21.10 9.65 -5.26
CA LYS A 66 19.85 9.41 -5.97
C LYS A 66 18.97 8.38 -5.24
N ALA A 67 19.54 7.25 -4.83
CA ALA A 67 18.81 6.24 -4.07
C ALA A 67 18.25 6.80 -2.74
N ILE A 68 19.00 7.67 -2.05
CA ILE A 68 18.52 8.37 -0.85
C ILE A 68 17.31 9.28 -1.17
N GLN A 69 17.33 10.00 -2.28
CA GLN A 69 16.21 10.82 -2.71
C GLN A 69 14.97 9.97 -3.02
N ASP A 70 15.14 8.89 -3.78
CA ASP A 70 14.05 7.96 -4.12
C ASP A 70 13.38 7.39 -2.85
N VAL A 71 14.18 6.98 -1.86
CA VAL A 71 13.68 6.47 -0.57
C VAL A 71 12.95 7.56 0.23
N LYS A 72 13.46 8.80 0.24
CA LYS A 72 12.79 9.93 0.91
C LYS A 72 11.41 10.21 0.28
N GLU A 73 11.32 10.19 -1.04
CA GLU A 73 10.04 10.37 -1.73
C GLU A 73 9.04 9.24 -1.45
N GLN A 74 9.50 7.99 -1.46
CA GLN A 74 8.67 6.85 -1.10
C GLN A 74 8.15 6.96 0.34
N LYS A 75 9.02 7.34 1.29
CA LYS A 75 8.64 7.59 2.67
C LYS A 75 7.55 8.67 2.76
N ASN A 76 7.74 9.81 2.10
CA ASN A 76 6.76 10.91 2.12
C ASN A 76 5.39 10.50 1.56
N LYS A 77 5.36 9.64 0.52
CA LYS A 77 4.12 9.07 -0.02
C LYS A 77 3.43 8.18 1.00
N LEU A 78 4.18 7.29 1.66
CA LEU A 78 3.64 6.41 2.71
C LEU A 78 3.13 7.20 3.92
N ASP A 79 3.84 8.25 4.35
CA ASP A 79 3.42 9.10 5.46
C ASP A 79 2.11 9.86 5.13
N SER A 80 1.93 10.25 3.86
CA SER A 80 0.71 10.89 3.37
C SER A 80 -0.47 9.92 3.34
N GLU A 81 -0.28 8.69 2.83
CA GLU A 81 -1.30 7.64 2.87
C GLU A 81 -1.66 7.24 4.30
N ARG A 82 -0.66 7.10 5.19
CA ARG A 82 -0.89 6.85 6.62
C ARG A 82 -1.78 7.94 7.23
N SER A 83 -1.48 9.21 6.95
CA SER A 83 -2.27 10.34 7.45
C SER A 83 -3.69 10.33 6.90
N ARG A 84 -3.86 10.01 5.61
CA ARG A 84 -5.19 9.86 4.98
C ARG A 84 -6.00 8.74 5.63
N LEU A 85 -5.40 7.57 5.83
CA LEU A 85 -6.06 6.41 6.44
C LEU A 85 -6.45 6.67 7.90
N LEU A 86 -5.59 7.35 8.66
CA LEU A 86 -5.92 7.75 10.04
C LEU A 86 -7.12 8.70 10.07
N LYS A 87 -7.21 9.64 9.14
CA LYS A 87 -8.38 10.53 9.01
C LYS A 87 -9.64 9.75 8.68
N CYS A 88 -9.61 8.84 7.71
CA CYS A 88 -10.76 7.99 7.39
C CYS A 88 -11.19 7.12 8.58
N LEU A 89 -10.23 6.59 9.36
CA LEU A 89 -10.55 5.81 10.55
C LEU A 89 -11.22 6.68 11.64
N GLN A 90 -10.77 7.91 11.80
CA GLN A 90 -11.41 8.88 12.69
C GLN A 90 -12.88 9.12 12.27
N GLU A 91 -13.12 9.40 10.98
CA GLU A 91 -14.47 9.62 10.45
C GLU A 91 -15.39 8.42 10.69
N VAL A 92 -14.90 7.19 10.46
CA VAL A 92 -15.66 5.95 10.73
C VAL A 92 -16.00 5.81 12.22
N ASN A 93 -15.07 6.13 13.12
CA ASN A 93 -15.34 6.08 14.55
C ASN A 93 -16.39 7.13 14.97
N GLU A 94 -16.31 8.35 14.44
CA GLU A 94 -17.30 9.40 14.69
C GLU A 94 -18.70 8.98 14.21
N ASP A 95 -18.80 8.34 13.05
CA ASP A 95 -20.06 7.86 12.52
C ASP A 95 -20.62 6.66 13.29
N ARG A 96 -19.75 5.77 13.79
CA ARG A 96 -20.14 4.70 14.71
C ARG A 96 -20.73 5.29 15.99
N ASP A 97 -20.05 6.26 16.60
CA ASP A 97 -20.52 6.89 17.84
C ASP A 97 -21.87 7.62 17.63
N LYS A 98 -22.09 8.24 16.47
CA LYS A 98 -23.40 8.79 16.09
C LYS A 98 -24.47 7.69 15.95
N ALA A 99 -24.14 6.58 15.31
CA ALA A 99 -25.05 5.46 15.15
C ALA A 99 -25.43 4.84 16.51
N ASP A 100 -24.48 4.71 17.44
CA ASP A 100 -24.73 4.24 18.80
C ASP A 100 -25.67 5.18 19.56
N MET A 101 -25.44 6.51 19.48
CA MET A 101 -26.37 7.50 20.07
C MET A 101 -27.79 7.41 19.49
N LEU A 102 -27.91 7.20 18.18
CA LEU A 102 -29.21 7.02 17.53
C LEU A 102 -29.88 5.70 17.94
N ALA A 103 -29.12 4.61 18.04
CA ALA A 103 -29.61 3.32 18.50
C ALA A 103 -30.14 3.41 19.93
N ASP A 104 -29.39 4.04 20.83
CA ASP A 104 -29.81 4.29 22.22
C ASP A 104 -31.09 5.14 22.29
N LYS A 105 -31.18 6.18 21.46
CA LYS A 105 -32.40 7.00 21.38
C LYS A 105 -33.60 6.16 20.94
N LEU A 106 -33.46 5.41 19.86
CA LEU A 106 -34.53 4.55 19.35
C LEU A 106 -34.92 3.46 20.36
N ALA A 107 -33.96 2.90 21.10
CA ALA A 107 -34.24 1.92 22.15
C ALA A 107 -35.09 2.52 23.28
N ARG A 108 -34.80 3.75 23.71
CA ARG A 108 -35.64 4.48 24.68
C ARG A 108 -37.03 4.74 24.12
N ASP A 109 -37.14 5.25 22.89
CA ASP A 109 -38.42 5.54 22.24
C ASP A 109 -39.28 4.26 22.10
N VAL A 110 -38.68 3.12 21.74
CA VAL A 110 -39.36 1.82 21.72
C VAL A 110 -39.86 1.43 23.10
N GLY A 111 -39.02 1.57 24.13
CA GLY A 111 -39.42 1.29 25.52
C GLY A 111 -40.58 2.16 25.98
N GLU A 112 -40.57 3.45 25.66
CA GLU A 112 -41.67 4.37 25.95
C GLU A 112 -42.97 4.00 25.23
N LEU A 113 -42.89 3.66 23.94
CA LEU A 113 -44.05 3.26 23.15
C LEU A 113 -44.63 1.93 23.64
N GLN A 114 -43.78 0.95 23.96
CA GLN A 114 -44.23 -0.31 24.57
C GLN A 114 -44.90 -0.07 25.91
N GLY A 115 -44.34 0.80 26.75
CA GLY A 115 -44.96 1.21 28.02
C GLY A 115 -46.33 1.85 27.83
N LYS A 116 -46.45 2.79 26.88
CA LYS A 116 -47.72 3.45 26.53
C LYS A 116 -48.77 2.46 26.00
N ILE A 117 -48.38 1.55 25.10
CA ILE A 117 -49.26 0.50 24.57
C ILE A 117 -49.77 -0.37 25.71
N LYS A 118 -48.89 -0.81 26.61
CA LYS A 118 -49.27 -1.63 27.76
C LYS A 118 -50.23 -0.89 28.69
N ALA A 119 -49.93 0.36 29.04
CA ALA A 119 -50.79 1.18 29.90
C ALA A 119 -52.20 1.37 29.31
N LEU A 120 -52.30 1.64 28.01
CA LEU A 120 -53.59 1.78 27.34
C LEU A 120 -54.34 0.45 27.23
N SER A 121 -53.63 -0.63 26.91
CA SER A 121 -54.22 -1.96 26.71
C SER A 121 -54.76 -2.55 28.00
N ASP A 122 -54.00 -2.43 29.10
CA ASP A 122 -54.35 -2.99 30.41
C ASP A 122 -55.32 -2.09 31.20
N GLY A 123 -55.35 -0.79 30.90
CA GLY A 123 -56.17 0.20 31.59
C GLY A 123 -57.50 0.48 30.88
N GLU A 124 -57.57 1.64 30.24
CA GLU A 124 -58.82 2.19 29.69
C GLU A 124 -59.42 1.31 28.59
N TYR A 125 -58.60 0.70 27.74
CA TYR A 125 -59.10 -0.15 26.66
C TYR A 125 -59.78 -1.42 27.19
N ALA A 126 -59.17 -2.10 28.16
CA ALA A 126 -59.74 -3.31 28.74
C ALA A 126 -61.11 -3.03 29.39
N ALA A 127 -61.19 -1.98 30.22
CA ALA A 127 -62.44 -1.56 30.85
C ALA A 127 -63.52 -1.23 29.81
N ALA A 128 -63.18 -0.44 28.79
CA ALA A 128 -64.11 -0.10 27.72
C ALA A 128 -64.56 -1.33 26.91
N LYS A 129 -63.64 -2.26 26.62
CA LYS A 129 -63.95 -3.49 25.90
C LYS A 129 -64.94 -4.36 26.68
N ASP A 130 -64.73 -4.52 27.99
CA ASP A 130 -65.60 -5.32 28.85
C ASP A 130 -67.02 -4.72 28.91
N ASP A 131 -67.14 -3.40 29.01
CA ASP A 131 -68.43 -2.71 28.96
C ASP A 131 -69.15 -2.90 27.61
N VAL A 132 -68.42 -2.80 26.48
CA VAL A 132 -69.00 -3.03 25.15
C VAL A 132 -69.42 -4.48 24.97
N ASP A 133 -68.61 -5.44 25.39
CA ASP A 133 -68.94 -6.86 25.30
C ASP A 133 -70.13 -7.23 26.21
N ARG A 134 -70.28 -6.57 27.36
CA ARG A 134 -71.49 -6.68 28.21
C ARG A 134 -72.73 -6.22 27.44
N LEU A 135 -72.71 -5.02 26.86
CA LEU A 135 -73.83 -4.47 26.09
C LEU A 135 -74.17 -5.32 24.86
N ARG A 136 -73.16 -5.85 24.17
CA ARG A 136 -73.38 -6.75 23.03
C ARG A 136 -74.06 -8.05 23.44
N ARG A 137 -73.66 -8.61 24.58
CA ARG A 137 -74.31 -9.81 25.13
C ARG A 137 -75.78 -9.55 25.46
N GLU A 138 -76.10 -8.40 26.03
CA GLU A 138 -77.49 -7.97 26.30
C GLU A 138 -78.31 -7.81 25.02
N LEU A 139 -77.69 -7.38 23.92
CA LEU A 139 -78.31 -7.26 22.59
C LEU A 139 -78.28 -8.55 21.74
N GLY A 140 -77.76 -9.66 22.27
CA GLY A 140 -77.63 -10.93 21.55
C GLY A 140 -76.58 -10.94 20.43
N GLN A 141 -75.63 -10.00 20.43
CA GLN A 141 -74.53 -9.93 19.48
C GLN A 141 -73.27 -10.64 19.99
N PRO A 142 -72.42 -11.19 19.10
CA PRO A 142 -71.15 -11.79 19.50
C PRO A 142 -70.15 -10.74 20.02
N PRO A 143 -69.21 -11.13 20.91
CA PRO A 143 -68.21 -10.22 21.47
C PRO A 143 -67.24 -9.70 20.38
N LEU A 144 -66.60 -8.55 20.63
CA LEU A 144 -65.59 -8.00 19.74
C LEU A 144 -64.42 -8.99 19.56
N PRO A 145 -63.76 -9.00 18.38
CA PRO A 145 -62.45 -9.62 18.21
C PRO A 145 -61.42 -9.00 19.16
N SER A 146 -60.39 -9.77 19.53
CA SER A 146 -59.34 -9.28 20.43
C SER A 146 -58.50 -8.18 19.79
N LEU A 147 -57.97 -7.28 20.63
CA LEU A 147 -57.02 -6.26 20.20
C LEU A 147 -55.82 -6.89 19.49
N GLN A 148 -55.34 -8.02 20.01
CA GLN A 148 -54.23 -8.78 19.46
C GLN A 148 -54.49 -9.24 18.03
N ALA A 149 -55.68 -9.79 17.74
CA ALA A 149 -56.04 -10.20 16.37
C ALA A 149 -56.03 -8.99 15.41
N THR A 150 -56.52 -7.83 15.87
CA THR A 150 -56.51 -6.60 15.07
C THR A 150 -55.09 -6.06 14.82
N ILE A 151 -54.18 -6.20 15.80
CA ILE A 151 -52.77 -5.82 15.65
C ILE A 151 -52.07 -6.75 14.65
N GLU A 152 -52.31 -8.06 14.75
CA GLU A 152 -51.74 -9.05 13.83
C GLU A 152 -52.14 -8.79 12.38
N ASP A 153 -53.43 -8.53 12.13
CA ASP A 153 -53.93 -8.17 10.80
C ASP A 153 -53.27 -6.91 10.24
N LYS A 154 -53.13 -5.86 11.06
CA LYS A 154 -52.42 -4.62 10.66
C LYS A 154 -50.93 -4.86 10.41
N SER A 155 -50.28 -5.70 11.23
CA SER A 155 -48.87 -6.04 11.05
C SER A 155 -48.64 -6.80 9.75
N ALA A 156 -49.54 -7.70 9.38
CA ALA A 156 -49.50 -8.42 8.11
C ALA A 156 -49.69 -7.47 6.92
N GLN A 157 -50.59 -6.48 7.04
CA GLN A 157 -50.76 -5.43 6.03
C GLN A 157 -49.49 -4.58 5.88
N TYR A 158 -48.89 -4.12 6.98
CA TYR A 158 -47.67 -3.31 6.93
C TYR A 158 -46.51 -4.07 6.27
N LEU A 159 -46.30 -5.35 6.61
CA LEU A 159 -45.28 -6.18 5.97
C LEU A 159 -45.53 -6.38 4.48
N LYS A 160 -46.80 -6.51 4.07
CA LYS A 160 -47.18 -6.59 2.65
C LYS A 160 -46.88 -5.28 1.91
N GLU A 161 -47.21 -4.14 2.52
CA GLU A 161 -46.93 -2.82 1.96
C GLU A 161 -45.42 -2.57 1.84
N LEU A 162 -44.64 -2.93 2.86
CA LEU A 162 -43.18 -2.82 2.85
C LEU A 162 -42.55 -3.67 1.72
N ARG A 163 -43.02 -4.90 1.51
CA ARG A 163 -42.57 -5.75 0.38
C ARG A 163 -42.86 -5.08 -0.96
N THR A 164 -44.08 -4.56 -1.12
CA THR A 164 -44.50 -3.88 -2.36
C THR A 164 -43.67 -2.62 -2.62
N GLN A 165 -43.36 -1.86 -1.57
CA GLN A 165 -42.53 -0.66 -1.66
C GLN A 165 -41.07 -0.99 -2.04
N LEU A 166 -40.50 -2.05 -1.46
CA LEU A 166 -39.17 -2.53 -1.83
C LEU A 166 -39.10 -3.01 -3.28
N GLU A 167 -40.13 -3.72 -3.76
CA GLU A 167 -40.24 -4.16 -5.16
C GLU A 167 -40.37 -2.97 -6.13
N ALA A 168 -41.16 -1.95 -5.78
CA ALA A 168 -41.29 -0.73 -6.56
C ALA A 168 -39.97 0.07 -6.64
N ASN A 169 -39.23 0.16 -5.54
CA ASN A 169 -37.95 0.88 -5.50
C ASN A 169 -36.84 0.13 -6.25
N ALA A 170 -36.86 -1.21 -6.23
CA ALA A 170 -35.96 -2.05 -7.01
C ALA A 170 -36.20 -1.92 -8.53
N GLN A 171 -37.44 -1.68 -8.97
CA GLN A 171 -37.76 -1.42 -10.38
C GLN A 171 -37.39 0.00 -10.84
N ALA A 172 -37.42 0.99 -9.95
CA ALA A 172 -37.00 2.36 -10.25
C ALA A 172 -35.49 2.48 -10.50
N SER A 173 -34.66 1.73 -9.76
CA SER A 173 -33.20 1.69 -9.98
C SER A 173 -32.75 1.07 -11.31
N LYS A 174 -33.60 0.31 -12.01
CA LYS A 174 -33.27 -0.27 -13.33
C LYS A 174 -33.56 0.63 -14.53
N ARG A 175 -34.19 1.79 -14.34
CA ARG A 175 -34.52 2.72 -15.45
C ARG A 175 -33.67 4.01 -15.47
N GLY A 176 -32.72 4.16 -14.54
CA GLY A 176 -31.91 5.39 -14.40
C GLY A 176 -30.45 5.28 -14.87
N ALA A 177 -30.05 4.19 -15.52
CA ALA A 177 -28.64 3.91 -15.86
C ALA A 177 -28.28 4.04 -17.34
N ASP A 178 -29.14 4.61 -18.19
CA ASP A 178 -28.93 4.68 -19.65
C ASP A 178 -28.94 6.09 -20.26
N ASP A 179 -28.94 7.18 -19.47
CA ASP A 179 -28.90 8.54 -20.04
C ASP A 179 -28.08 9.52 -19.19
N ALA A 180 -26.75 9.44 -19.29
CA ALA A 180 -25.86 10.52 -18.89
C ALA A 180 -24.51 10.45 -19.62
N GLY A 181 -24.41 11.18 -20.75
CA GLY A 181 -23.18 11.84 -21.16
C GLY A 181 -22.41 11.21 -22.33
N ASP A 182 -22.93 11.38 -23.55
CA ASP A 182 -22.12 11.35 -24.76
C ASP A 182 -21.50 12.74 -24.98
N GLY A 183 -20.16 12.83 -25.05
CA GLY A 183 -19.45 14.11 -25.06
C GLY A 183 -17.90 14.06 -25.06
N GLN A 184 -17.33 13.57 -26.17
CA GLN A 184 -16.02 13.98 -26.73
C GLN A 184 -14.67 13.40 -26.18
N PRO A 185 -13.54 13.49 -26.93
CA PRO A 185 -12.83 12.28 -27.39
C PRO A 185 -11.32 12.25 -27.08
N GLY A 186 -10.73 11.07 -27.23
CA GLY A 186 -9.31 10.95 -27.60
C GLY A 186 -8.30 11.02 -26.45
N SER A 187 -7.86 9.85 -25.99
CA SER A 187 -6.48 9.66 -25.52
C SER A 187 -6.09 8.19 -25.61
N LYS A 188 -5.24 7.91 -26.61
CA LYS A 188 -4.58 6.63 -26.85
C LYS A 188 -3.83 6.18 -25.60
N ARG A 189 -4.24 5.06 -24.99
CA ARG A 189 -3.40 4.32 -24.04
C ARG A 189 -2.67 3.18 -24.76
N PRO A 190 -1.34 3.05 -24.60
CA PRO A 190 -0.54 2.08 -25.33
C PRO A 190 -0.81 0.67 -24.81
N ARG A 191 -1.05 -0.24 -25.76
CA ARG A 191 -1.00 -1.69 -25.57
C ARG A 191 0.40 -2.08 -25.08
N GLY A 192 0.50 -2.68 -23.90
CA GLY A 192 1.78 -3.14 -23.37
C GLY A 192 1.67 -3.85 -22.04
N ARG A 193 0.77 -4.84 -21.92
CA ARG A 193 0.71 -5.75 -20.78
C ARG A 193 1.90 -6.73 -20.88
N PRO A 194 2.86 -6.77 -19.94
CA PRO A 194 3.82 -7.86 -19.90
C PRO A 194 3.09 -9.14 -19.49
N LYS A 195 3.20 -10.16 -20.34
CA LYS A 195 2.70 -11.52 -20.11
C LYS A 195 3.61 -12.27 -19.11
N GLY A 196 2.98 -13.03 -18.21
CA GLY A 196 3.57 -14.13 -17.41
C GLY A 196 4.23 -13.67 -16.11
N SER A 197 3.81 -14.02 -14.90
CA SER A 197 3.39 -15.32 -14.35
C SER A 197 4.37 -16.45 -14.63
N LYS A 198 5.31 -16.66 -13.70
CA LYS A 198 5.80 -17.99 -13.31
C LYS A 198 5.96 -18.04 -11.79
N ASN A 199 5.36 -19.08 -11.21
CA ASN A 199 5.26 -19.37 -9.80
C ASN A 199 6.58 -19.74 -9.11
N SER A 200 6.59 -19.41 -7.81
CA SER A 200 7.16 -20.11 -6.66
C SER A 200 7.82 -21.48 -6.83
N LYS A 201 9.01 -21.61 -6.24
CA LYS A 201 9.38 -22.71 -5.31
C LYS A 201 10.72 -22.36 -4.65
N LYS A 202 10.80 -22.60 -3.33
CA LYS A 202 11.99 -22.62 -2.46
C LYS A 202 12.22 -21.38 -1.57
N ALA A 203 11.42 -21.26 -0.51
CA ALA A 203 11.84 -20.71 0.78
C ALA A 203 10.78 -21.05 1.86
N LYS A 204 10.67 -22.34 2.22
CA LYS A 204 10.00 -22.77 3.45
C LYS A 204 10.72 -24.00 4.01
N ALA A 205 11.93 -23.76 4.51
CA ALA A 205 12.73 -24.70 5.30
C ALA A 205 13.98 -23.97 5.84
N ALA A 206 13.81 -23.06 6.80
CA ALA A 206 14.86 -22.60 7.71
C ALA A 206 14.36 -21.43 8.59
N GLU A 207 13.42 -21.68 9.50
CA GLU A 207 13.28 -20.88 10.75
C GLU A 207 12.39 -21.59 11.78
N ALA A 208 12.56 -22.90 11.91
CA ALA A 208 12.00 -23.70 12.99
C ALA A 208 13.09 -24.15 13.98
N ALA A 209 14.22 -23.41 14.05
CA ALA A 209 15.40 -23.78 14.83
C ALA A 209 15.77 -22.78 15.94
N GLU A 210 14.99 -21.72 16.18
CA GLU A 210 15.29 -20.70 17.19
C GLU A 210 14.24 -20.60 18.31
N ALA A 211 13.49 -21.68 18.57
CA ALA A 211 12.51 -21.74 19.67
C ALA A 211 12.85 -22.80 20.75
N ALA A 212 14.03 -23.41 20.71
CA ALA A 212 14.41 -24.53 21.59
C ALA A 212 15.55 -24.22 22.59
N ALA A 213 15.94 -22.96 22.78
CA ALA A 213 17.09 -22.58 23.64
C ALA A 213 16.73 -21.74 24.88
N SER A 214 15.46 -21.64 25.28
CA SER A 214 15.02 -20.79 26.41
C SER A 214 14.13 -21.53 27.44
N ALA A 215 14.41 -22.80 27.71
CA ALA A 215 13.72 -23.54 28.77
C ALA A 215 14.64 -24.54 29.47
N SER A 216 15.63 -24.05 30.22
CA SER A 216 16.24 -24.84 31.30
C SER A 216 16.62 -23.93 32.48
N ALA A 217 15.69 -23.74 33.41
CA ALA A 217 16.00 -23.30 34.76
C ALA A 217 15.32 -24.29 35.73
N PRO A 218 16.08 -25.01 36.57
CA PRO A 218 15.52 -25.98 37.51
C PRO A 218 14.89 -25.29 38.72
N PRO A 219 13.82 -25.85 39.33
CA PRO A 219 13.33 -25.40 40.62
C PRO A 219 14.28 -25.87 41.73
N ALA A 220 14.67 -24.94 42.62
CA ALA A 220 15.36 -25.25 43.85
C ALA A 220 14.34 -25.77 44.89
N ASP A 221 14.61 -26.97 45.39
CA ASP A 221 13.91 -27.62 46.49
C ASP A 221 14.23 -26.96 47.85
N GLY A 222 13.30 -27.11 48.78
CA GLY A 222 13.25 -26.38 50.04
C GLY A 222 14.20 -26.81 51.17
N ALA A 223 14.18 -25.96 52.19
CA ALA A 223 14.38 -26.25 53.61
C ALA A 223 13.63 -25.17 54.41
#